data_AF-A0A1G3PFM2-F1
#
_entry.id   AF-A0A1G3PFM2-F1
#
_cell.length_a   1.000
_cell.length_b   1.000
_cell.length_c   1.000
_cell.angle_alpha   90.00
_cell.angle_beta   90.00
_cell.angle_gamma   90.00
#
_symmetry.space_group_name_H-M   'P 1'
#
loop_
_entity.id
_entity.type
_entity.pdbx_description
1 polymer ?
#
loop_
_entity_poly.entity_id
_entity_poly.type
_entity_poly.pdbx_seq_one_letter_code
_entity_poly.pdbx_strand_id
1 'polypeptide(L)'
;MNISELYFLLIPLIITGFGIFCCFWGYGVFRFTLVLLGFFTGIYLVITYGANFINDKNVLIIVAIAIGIILGILIIIFYYAGIFMSGALATLFILNFAGLRLHITENILILIGICLAGGILSLIFQRLMIVVTTAIIGSFCMINGVGFLIYNLKFGNSSFIKYFNALEKSNDLYYLILFIVAILAICGIIFQLKMIPEEKTK
;
A
#
# COMPACT_ATOMS: atom_id res chain seq x y z
N MET A 1 25.15 20.09 20.16
CA MET A 1 24.05 19.74 19.23
C MET A 1 22.91 19.20 20.09
N ASN A 2 21.79 19.91 20.18
CA ASN A 2 20.67 19.51 21.04
C ASN A 2 20.02 18.22 20.51
N ILE A 3 19.58 17.34 21.42
CA ILE A 3 18.94 16.06 21.08
C ILE A 3 17.69 16.30 20.20
N SER A 4 16.97 17.40 20.42
CA SER A 4 15.83 17.83 19.59
C SER A 4 16.21 18.09 18.13
N GLU A 5 17.30 18.81 17.86
CA GLU A 5 17.78 19.10 16.50
C GLU A 5 18.15 17.82 15.73
N LEU A 6 18.68 16.82 16.44
CA LEU A 6 18.99 15.51 15.86
C LEU A 6 17.71 14.78 15.38
N TYR A 7 16.64 14.81 16.17
CA TYR A 7 15.36 14.19 15.78
C TYR A 7 14.74 14.86 14.55
N PHE A 8 14.78 16.19 14.48
CA PHE A 8 14.21 16.95 13.36
C PHE A 8 14.94 16.72 12.03
N LEU A 9 16.18 16.23 12.07
CA LEU A 9 16.98 15.90 10.88
C LEU A 9 16.91 14.40 10.54
N LEU A 10 16.87 13.52 11.55
CA LEU A 10 16.78 12.07 11.35
C LEU A 10 15.42 11.62 10.78
N ILE A 11 14.31 12.19 11.26
CA ILE A 11 12.96 11.81 10.82
C ILE A 11 12.77 11.99 9.30
N PRO A 12 13.07 13.16 8.69
CA PRO A 12 12.92 13.34 7.25
C PRO A 12 13.92 12.52 6.43
N LEU A 13 15.12 12.24 6.97
CA LEU A 13 16.08 11.34 6.32
C LEU A 13 15.51 9.92 6.20
N ILE A 14 14.90 9.40 7.28
CA ILE A 14 14.26 8.08 7.31
C ILE A 14 13.06 8.05 6.36
N ILE A 15 12.24 9.10 6.35
CA ILE A 15 11.08 9.21 5.44
C ILE A 15 11.53 9.23 3.98
N THR A 16 12.61 9.95 3.67
CA THR A 16 13.15 10.01 2.30
C THR A 16 13.71 8.66 1.87
N GLY A 17 14.47 7.99 2.75
CA GLY A 17 15.00 6.65 2.51
C GLY A 17 13.89 5.61 2.30
N PHE A 18 12.85 5.66 3.13
CA PHE A 18 11.68 4.80 2.98
C PHE A 18 10.91 5.10 1.69
N GLY A 19 10.78 6.38 1.31
CA GLY A 19 10.18 6.82 0.05
C GLY A 19 10.90 6.26 -1.18
N ILE A 20 12.24 6.30 -1.20
CA ILE A 20 13.07 5.68 -2.25
C ILE A 20 12.83 4.17 -2.30
N PHE A 21 12.83 3.51 -1.14
CA PHE A 21 12.64 2.07 -1.05
C PHE A 21 11.24 1.66 -1.55
N CYS A 22 10.20 2.41 -1.20
CA CYS A 22 8.84 2.20 -1.70
C CYS A 22 8.72 2.51 -3.20
N CYS A 23 9.43 3.52 -3.71
CA CYS A 23 9.35 3.93 -5.11
C CYS A 23 10.02 2.91 -6.05
N PHE A 24 11.05 2.19 -5.61
CA PHE A 24 11.75 1.21 -6.44
C PHE A 24 11.48 -0.26 -6.09
N TRP A 25 11.14 -0.57 -4.83
CA TRP A 25 10.92 -1.94 -4.34
C TRP A 25 9.51 -2.16 -3.76
N GLY A 26 8.55 -1.31 -4.10
CA GLY A 26 7.19 -1.35 -3.53
C GLY A 26 6.45 -2.68 -3.70
N TYR A 27 6.62 -3.35 -4.84
CA TYR A 27 5.91 -4.60 -5.15
C TYR A 27 6.19 -5.73 -4.13
N GLY A 28 7.46 -5.91 -3.76
CA GLY A 28 7.84 -6.93 -2.77
C GLY A 28 7.47 -6.52 -1.35
N VAL A 29 7.64 -5.23 -1.02
CA VAL A 29 7.33 -4.68 0.30
C VAL A 29 5.85 -4.83 0.62
N PHE A 30 4.95 -4.62 -0.34
CA PHE A 30 3.52 -4.71 -0.10
C PHE A 30 3.07 -6.09 0.42
N ARG A 31 3.57 -7.17 -0.20
CA ARG A 31 3.27 -8.55 0.26
C ARG A 31 3.80 -8.78 1.68
N PHE A 32 5.00 -8.29 1.97
CA PHE A 32 5.60 -8.41 3.30
C PHE A 32 4.81 -7.61 4.35
N THR A 33 4.36 -6.39 4.01
CA THR A 33 3.53 -5.56 4.88
C THR A 33 2.19 -6.23 5.19
N LEU A 34 1.55 -6.90 4.22
CA LEU A 34 0.31 -7.65 4.48
C LEU A 34 0.52 -8.77 5.49
N VAL A 35 1.60 -9.56 5.37
CA VAL A 35 1.93 -10.63 6.33
C VAL A 35 2.16 -10.06 7.72
N LEU A 36 2.94 -8.97 7.82
CA LEU A 36 3.17 -8.27 9.07
C LEU A 36 1.86 -7.77 9.70
N LEU A 37 0.96 -7.19 8.91
CA LEU A 37 -0.35 -6.75 9.39
C LEU A 37 -1.18 -7.93 9.91
N GLY A 38 -1.19 -9.07 9.21
CA GLY A 38 -1.84 -10.29 9.70
C GLY A 38 -1.21 -10.83 10.98
N PHE A 39 0.11 -10.74 11.11
CA PHE A 39 0.84 -11.13 12.30
C PHE A 39 0.52 -10.26 13.51
N PHE A 40 0.57 -8.93 13.35
CA PHE A 40 0.24 -8.00 14.43
C PHE A 40 -1.22 -8.07 14.84
N THR A 41 -2.14 -8.19 13.89
CA THR A 41 -3.57 -8.35 14.20
C THR A 41 -3.83 -9.68 14.91
N GLY A 42 -3.17 -10.77 14.51
CA GLY A 42 -3.27 -12.06 15.19
C GLY A 42 -2.74 -12.05 16.62
N ILE A 43 -1.57 -11.45 16.86
CA ILE A 43 -1.05 -11.27 18.22
C ILE A 43 -2.01 -10.43 19.06
N TYR A 44 -2.49 -9.31 18.50
CA TYR A 44 -3.40 -8.42 19.20
C TYR A 44 -4.66 -9.15 19.66
N LEU A 45 -5.29 -9.94 18.78
CA LEU A 45 -6.48 -10.73 19.11
C LEU A 45 -6.21 -11.74 20.24
N VAL A 46 -5.06 -12.41 20.23
CA VAL A 46 -4.73 -13.39 21.28
C VAL A 46 -4.43 -12.70 22.61
N ILE A 47 -3.79 -11.54 22.60
CA ILE A 47 -3.54 -10.78 23.83
C ILE A 47 -4.85 -10.26 24.42
N THR A 48 -5.77 -9.74 23.59
CA THR A 48 -7.03 -9.15 24.07
C THR A 48 -8.04 -10.20 24.52
N TYR A 49 -8.19 -11.31 23.77
CA TYR A 49 -9.21 -12.32 24.05
C TYR A 49 -8.65 -13.54 24.77
N GLY A 50 -7.41 -13.92 24.50
CA GLY A 50 -6.75 -15.10 25.09
C GLY A 50 -6.33 -14.91 26.55
N ALA A 51 -6.19 -13.67 27.02
CA ALA A 51 -5.92 -13.37 28.44
C ALA A 51 -7.04 -13.85 29.38
N ASN A 52 -8.26 -14.05 28.87
CA ASN A 52 -9.39 -14.56 29.66
C ASN A 52 -9.35 -16.09 29.83
N PHE A 53 -8.60 -16.81 28.98
CA PHE A 53 -8.58 -18.27 28.94
C PHE A 53 -7.26 -18.89 29.41
N ILE A 54 -6.14 -18.15 29.29
CA ILE A 54 -4.80 -18.64 29.62
C ILE A 54 -4.20 -17.76 30.72
N ASN A 55 -4.05 -18.32 31.93
CA ASN A 55 -3.43 -17.62 33.06
C ASN A 55 -1.90 -17.58 32.98
N ASP A 56 -1.28 -18.55 32.29
CA ASP A 56 0.17 -18.60 32.13
C ASP A 56 0.67 -17.66 31.02
N LYS A 57 1.39 -16.61 31.43
CA LYS A 57 1.94 -15.59 30.53
C LYS A 57 2.87 -16.18 29.46
N ASN A 58 3.67 -17.19 29.83
CA ASN A 58 4.60 -17.83 28.89
C ASN A 58 3.87 -18.61 27.80
N VAL A 59 2.78 -19.31 28.16
CA VAL A 59 1.94 -20.04 27.20
C VAL A 59 1.19 -19.07 26.30
N LEU A 60 0.68 -17.97 26.86
CA LEU A 60 -0.03 -16.94 26.09
C LEU A 60 0.84 -16.32 24.99
N ILE A 61 2.11 -16.00 25.29
CA ILE A 61 3.04 -15.42 24.29
C ILE A 61 3.32 -16.41 23.16
N ILE A 62 3.56 -17.68 23.47
CA ILE A 62 3.83 -18.72 22.46
C ILE A 62 2.61 -18.89 21.54
N VAL A 63 1.42 -18.96 22.13
CA VAL A 63 0.16 -19.08 21.39
C VAL A 63 -0.10 -17.83 20.53
N ALA A 64 0.20 -16.64 21.04
CA ALA A 64 0.05 -15.39 20.29
C ALA A 64 0.96 -15.35 19.05
N ILE A 65 2.22 -15.78 19.19
CA ILE A 65 3.16 -15.84 18.07
C ILE A 65 2.69 -16.86 17.04
N ALA A 66 2.27 -18.06 17.47
CA ALA A 66 1.80 -19.11 16.56
C ALA A 66 0.57 -18.66 15.76
N ILE A 67 -0.43 -18.09 16.43
CA ILE A 67 -1.65 -17.58 15.79
C ILE A 67 -1.35 -16.37 14.89
N GLY A 68 -0.44 -15.48 15.31
CA GLY A 68 0.05 -14.39 14.46
C GLY A 68 0.63 -14.90 13.15
N ILE A 69 1.47 -15.94 13.16
CA ILE A 69 2.06 -16.50 11.94
C ILE A 69 0.98 -17.08 11.03
N ILE A 70 0.02 -17.82 11.59
CA ILE A 70 -1.09 -18.42 10.84
C ILE A 70 -1.94 -17.32 10.17
N LEU A 71 -2.33 -16.28 10.91
CA LEU A 71 -3.10 -15.15 10.38
C LEU A 71 -2.31 -14.33 9.36
N GLY A 72 -0.99 -14.18 9.56
CA GLY A 72 -0.08 -13.56 8.60
C GLY A 72 -0.04 -14.27 7.25
N ILE A 73 -0.13 -15.60 7.22
CA ILE A 73 -0.20 -16.38 5.97
C ILE A 73 -1.62 -16.32 5.39
N LEU A 74 -2.64 -16.47 6.25
CA LEU A 74 -4.03 -16.51 5.85
C LEU A 74 -4.48 -15.21 5.16
N ILE A 75 -3.96 -14.05 5.60
CA ILE A 75 -4.32 -12.76 5.01
C ILE A 75 -3.91 -12.63 3.53
N ILE A 76 -2.87 -13.35 3.09
CA ILE A 76 -2.49 -13.37 1.67
C ILE A 76 -3.58 -14.05 0.83
N ILE A 77 -4.13 -15.16 1.32
CA ILE A 77 -5.19 -15.91 0.64
C ILE A 77 -6.45 -15.04 0.57
N PHE A 78 -6.82 -14.41 1.69
CA PHE A 78 -7.97 -13.49 1.75
C PHE A 78 -7.78 -12.28 0.85
N TYR A 79 -6.56 -11.78 0.71
CA TYR A 79 -6.26 -10.66 -0.17
C TYR A 79 -6.55 -10.99 -1.63
N TYR A 80 -6.07 -12.13 -2.16
CA TYR A 80 -6.38 -12.55 -3.53
C TYR A 80 -7.86 -12.89 -3.71
N ALA A 81 -8.49 -13.56 -2.73
CA ALA A 81 -9.91 -13.87 -2.77
C ALA A 81 -10.77 -12.59 -2.79
N GLY A 82 -10.41 -11.60 -1.98
CA GLY A 82 -11.09 -10.30 -1.92
C GLY A 82 -11.01 -9.54 -3.24
N ILE A 83 -9.84 -9.55 -3.89
CA ILE A 83 -9.64 -8.88 -5.18
C ILE A 83 -10.43 -9.55 -6.29
N PHE A 84 -10.44 -10.89 -6.29
CA PHE A 84 -11.27 -11.66 -7.21
C PHE A 84 -12.77 -11.35 -7.04
N MET A 85 -13.26 -11.38 -5.80
CA MET A 85 -14.65 -11.03 -5.49
C MET A 85 -14.98 -9.59 -5.88
N SER A 86 -14.08 -8.64 -5.61
CA SER A 86 -14.28 -7.24 -5.99
C SER A 86 -14.35 -7.05 -7.52
N GLY A 87 -13.54 -7.79 -8.28
CA GLY A 87 -13.57 -7.78 -9.74
C GLY A 87 -14.86 -8.37 -10.32
N ALA A 88 -15.33 -9.48 -9.74
CA ALA A 88 -16.62 -10.07 -10.11
C ALA A 88 -17.77 -9.10 -9.84
N LEU A 89 -17.80 -8.47 -8.67
CA LEU A 89 -18.81 -7.47 -8.31
C LEU A 89 -18.76 -6.23 -9.20
N ALA A 90 -17.56 -5.69 -9.48
CA ALA A 90 -17.40 -4.53 -10.37
C ALA A 90 -17.97 -4.81 -11.76
N THR A 91 -17.76 -6.02 -12.27
CA THR A 91 -18.29 -6.45 -13.57
C THR A 91 -19.82 -6.50 -13.56
N LEU A 92 -20.44 -6.99 -12.48
CA LEU A 92 -21.90 -6.95 -12.32
C LEU A 92 -22.45 -5.51 -12.34
N PHE A 93 -21.77 -4.59 -11.65
CA PHE A 93 -22.15 -3.17 -11.68
C PHE A 93 -22.06 -2.60 -13.10
N ILE A 94 -20.97 -2.87 -13.82
CA ILE A 94 -20.78 -2.40 -15.20
C ILE A 94 -21.87 -2.93 -16.13
N LEU A 95 -22.24 -4.22 -16.02
CA LEU A 95 -23.34 -4.78 -16.82
C LEU A 95 -24.69 -4.12 -16.51
N ASN A 96 -24.95 -3.83 -15.24
CA ASN A 96 -26.18 -3.16 -14.81
C ASN A 96 -26.27 -1.74 -15.39
N PHE A 97 -25.18 -0.97 -15.28
CA PHE A 97 -25.09 0.39 -15.85
C PHE A 97 -25.15 0.42 -17.38
N ALA A 98 -24.56 -0.57 -18.05
CA ALA A 98 -24.61 -0.70 -19.50
C ALA A 98 -26.01 -1.07 -20.03
N GLY A 99 -27.00 -1.28 -19.14
CA GLY A 99 -28.36 -1.66 -19.53
C GLY A 99 -28.47 -3.07 -20.10
N LEU A 100 -27.39 -3.86 -20.03
CA LEU A 100 -27.35 -5.27 -20.40
C LEU A 100 -28.04 -6.09 -19.31
N ARG A 101 -29.37 -5.97 -19.27
CA ARG A 101 -30.23 -6.81 -18.44
C ARG A 101 -30.27 -8.21 -19.07
N LEU A 102 -29.20 -8.98 -18.87
CA LEU A 102 -29.27 -10.41 -19.05
C LEU A 102 -30.40 -10.89 -18.13
N HIS A 103 -31.46 -11.45 -18.71
CA HIS A 103 -32.50 -12.11 -17.91
C HIS A 103 -31.81 -13.20 -17.10
N ILE A 104 -31.67 -12.92 -15.79
CA ILE A 104 -30.85 -13.70 -14.86
C ILE A 104 -31.28 -15.18 -14.88
N THR A 105 -32.53 -15.45 -15.26
CA THR A 105 -33.15 -16.77 -15.34
C THR A 105 -32.74 -17.60 -16.56
N GLU A 106 -32.41 -16.99 -17.70
CA GLU A 106 -32.17 -17.72 -18.96
C GLU A 106 -30.68 -17.97 -19.26
N ASN A 107 -29.78 -17.15 -18.71
CA ASN A 107 -28.36 -17.16 -19.06
C ASN A 107 -27.42 -17.08 -17.84
N ILE A 108 -27.74 -17.80 -16.76
CA ILE A 108 -26.90 -17.90 -15.54
C ILE A 108 -25.45 -18.26 -15.89
N LEU A 109 -25.26 -19.20 -16.82
CA LEU A 109 -23.93 -19.64 -17.26
C LEU A 109 -23.09 -18.49 -17.87
N ILE A 110 -23.73 -17.61 -18.66
CA ILE A 110 -23.06 -16.46 -19.29
C ILE A 110 -22.71 -15.42 -18.22
N LEU A 111 -23.61 -15.17 -17.27
CA LEU A 111 -23.36 -14.24 -16.17
C LEU A 111 -22.19 -14.69 -15.29
N ILE A 112 -22.14 -15.99 -14.95
CA ILE A 112 -21.02 -16.57 -14.21
C ILE A 112 -19.72 -16.44 -15.01
N GLY A 113 -19.74 -16.76 -16.30
CA GLY A 113 -18.56 -16.65 -17.17
C GLY A 113 -17.98 -15.23 -17.22
N ILE A 114 -18.84 -14.22 -17.32
CA ILE A 114 -18.44 -12.80 -17.33
C ILE A 114 -17.90 -12.36 -15.97
N CYS A 115 -18.53 -12.75 -14.87
CA CYS A 115 -18.03 -12.46 -13.52
C CYS A 115 -16.67 -13.12 -13.25
N LEU A 116 -16.48 -14.37 -13.69
CA LEU A 116 -15.21 -15.07 -13.60
C LEU A 116 -14.13 -14.34 -14.42
N ALA A 117 -14.44 -13.95 -15.67
CA ALA A 117 -13.53 -13.17 -16.51
C ALA A 117 -13.14 -11.86 -15.83
N GLY A 118 -14.10 -11.13 -15.26
CA GLY A 118 -13.85 -9.89 -14.52
C GLY A 118 -12.99 -10.09 -13.26
N GLY A 119 -13.24 -11.17 -12.51
CA GLY A 119 -12.43 -11.55 -11.35
C GLY A 119 -10.98 -11.88 -11.73
N ILE A 120 -10.78 -12.65 -12.82
CA ILE A 120 -9.45 -12.98 -13.34
C ILE A 120 -8.73 -11.73 -13.84
N LEU A 121 -9.43 -10.85 -14.56
CA LEU A 121 -8.88 -9.60 -15.05
C LEU A 121 -8.43 -8.70 -13.88
N SER A 122 -9.21 -8.65 -12.80
CA SER A 122 -8.86 -7.94 -11.57
C SER A 122 -7.53 -8.41 -10.97
N LEU A 123 -7.25 -9.72 -10.96
CA LEU A 123 -5.98 -10.27 -10.48
C LEU A 123 -4.78 -9.82 -11.33
N ILE A 124 -4.97 -9.61 -12.63
CA ILE A 124 -3.92 -9.07 -13.53
C ILE A 124 -3.70 -7.58 -13.23
N PHE A 125 -4.78 -6.80 -13.12
CA PHE A 125 -4.71 -5.37 -12.85
C PHE A 125 -4.19 -5.03 -11.45
N GLN A 126 -4.43 -5.90 -10.48
CA GLN A 126 -3.96 -5.76 -9.11
C GLN A 126 -2.46 -5.46 -9.06
N ARG A 127 -1.65 -6.19 -9.83
CA ARG A 127 -0.20 -5.98 -9.86
C ARG A 127 0.16 -4.58 -10.37
N LEU A 128 -0.49 -4.12 -11.44
CA LEU A 128 -0.30 -2.77 -11.96
C LEU A 128 -0.72 -1.71 -10.94
N MET A 129 -1.85 -1.91 -10.28
CA MET A 129 -2.36 -1.04 -9.22
C MET A 129 -1.35 -0.88 -8.08
N ILE A 130 -0.76 -1.97 -7.58
CA ILE A 130 0.25 -1.91 -6.51
C ILE A 130 1.48 -1.12 -6.97
N VAL A 131 1.98 -1.37 -8.18
CA VAL A 131 3.15 -0.66 -8.73
C VAL A 131 2.88 0.84 -8.86
N VAL A 132 1.74 1.22 -9.44
CA VAL A 132 1.37 2.63 -9.65
C VAL A 132 1.18 3.34 -8.31
N THR A 133 0.42 2.74 -7.38
CA THR A 133 0.16 3.35 -6.07
C THR A 133 1.43 3.49 -5.25
N THR A 134 2.28 2.47 -5.19
CA THR A 134 3.55 2.54 -4.45
C THR A 134 4.54 3.52 -5.05
N ALA A 135 4.60 3.66 -6.38
CA ALA A 135 5.44 4.66 -7.05
C ALA A 135 4.97 6.10 -6.79
N ILE A 136 3.66 6.35 -6.81
CA ILE A 136 3.08 7.68 -6.52
C ILE A 136 3.32 8.04 -5.04
N ILE A 137 3.03 7.12 -4.11
CA ILE A 137 3.24 7.36 -2.68
C ILE A 137 4.74 7.54 -2.37
N GLY A 138 5.60 6.71 -2.96
CA GLY A 138 7.05 6.77 -2.78
C GLY A 138 7.67 8.08 -3.28
N SER A 139 7.30 8.50 -4.49
CA SER A 139 7.75 9.77 -5.07
C SER A 139 7.27 10.98 -4.25
N PHE A 140 6.01 10.96 -3.81
CA PHE A 140 5.48 12.01 -2.95
C PHE A 140 6.21 12.10 -1.61
N CYS A 141 6.43 10.97 -0.93
CA CYS A 141 7.20 10.92 0.32
C CYS A 141 8.65 11.38 0.14
N MET A 142 9.30 10.98 -0.95
CA MET A 142 10.69 11.34 -1.23
C MET A 142 10.85 12.86 -1.41
N ILE A 143 10.02 13.47 -2.25
CA ILE A 143 10.16 14.91 -2.58
C ILE A 143 9.75 15.78 -1.39
N ASN A 144 8.70 15.40 -0.65
CA ASN A 144 8.34 16.11 0.57
C ASN A 144 9.36 15.93 1.69
N GLY A 145 10.00 14.76 1.80
CA GLY A 145 11.10 14.51 2.74
C GLY A 145 12.31 15.41 2.45
N VAL A 146 12.73 15.48 1.19
CA VAL A 146 13.83 16.36 0.74
C VAL A 146 13.46 17.84 0.90
N GLY A 147 12.26 18.23 0.48
CA GLY A 147 11.77 19.60 0.60
C GLY A 147 11.73 20.08 2.06
N PHE A 148 11.25 19.24 2.97
CA PHE A 148 11.25 19.53 4.40
C PHE A 148 12.67 19.65 4.96
N LEU A 149 13.61 18.78 4.54
CA LEU A 149 15.00 18.83 4.98
C LEU A 149 15.67 20.16 4.56
N ILE A 150 15.47 20.59 3.31
CA ILE A 150 15.98 21.88 2.80
C ILE A 150 15.36 23.05 3.57
N TYR A 151 14.05 23.00 3.83
CA TYR A 151 13.35 24.05 4.57
C TYR A 151 13.86 24.16 6.00
N ASN A 152 14.06 23.04 6.69
CA ASN A 152 14.58 23.00 8.05
C ASN A 152 16.03 23.53 8.12
N LEU A 153 16.88 23.21 7.13
CA LEU A 153 18.24 23.76 7.04
C LEU A 153 18.26 25.29 6.84
N LYS A 154 17.27 25.87 6.15
CA LYS A 154 17.20 27.33 5.89
C LYS A 154 16.55 28.12 7.02
N PHE A 155 15.48 27.59 7.62
CA PHE A 155 14.63 28.33 8.55
C PHE A 155 14.75 27.87 10.01
N GLY A 156 15.42 26.75 10.27
CA GLY A 156 15.70 26.24 11.62
C GLY A 156 14.47 25.68 12.34
N ASN A 157 14.59 24.45 12.84
CA ASN A 157 13.67 23.74 13.74
C ASN A 157 12.17 23.99 13.48
N SER A 158 11.78 23.91 12.22
CA SER A 158 10.42 24.17 11.76
C SER A 158 9.58 22.89 11.71
N SER A 159 8.33 22.96 12.16
CA SER A 159 7.39 21.82 12.06
C SER A 159 6.94 21.56 10.62
N PHE A 160 6.58 20.30 10.32
CA PHE A 160 6.03 19.90 9.01
C PHE A 160 4.83 20.74 8.57
N ILE A 161 3.99 21.16 9.53
CA ILE A 161 2.81 22.01 9.26
C ILE A 161 3.24 23.36 8.67
N LYS A 162 4.32 23.96 9.18
CA LYS A 162 4.82 25.25 8.65
C LYS A 162 5.38 25.11 7.24
N TYR A 163 6.02 23.98 6.93
CA TYR A 163 6.49 23.66 5.59
C TYR A 163 5.32 23.53 4.60
N PHE A 164 4.28 22.75 4.95
CA PHE A 164 3.10 22.61 4.08
C PHE A 164 2.36 23.93 3.88
N ASN A 165 2.17 24.73 4.93
CA ASN A 165 1.56 26.05 4.82
C ASN A 165 2.39 27.01 3.95
N ALA A 166 3.73 26.90 3.98
CA ALA A 166 4.62 27.70 3.13
C ALA A 166 4.56 27.26 1.66
N LEU A 167 4.42 25.96 1.40
CA LEU A 167 4.17 25.41 0.06
C LEU A 167 2.83 25.88 -0.49
N GLU A 168 1.76 25.77 0.30
CA GLU A 168 0.41 26.14 -0.12
C GLU A 168 0.30 27.64 -0.41
N LYS A 169 1.03 28.47 0.35
CA LYS A 169 1.11 29.92 0.07
C LYS A 169 1.84 30.25 -1.25
N SER A 170 2.65 29.33 -1.76
CA SER A 170 3.48 29.52 -2.95
C SER A 170 2.99 28.62 -4.10
N ASN A 171 1.95 29.05 -4.81
CA ASN A 171 1.31 28.27 -5.89
C ASN A 171 2.33 27.68 -6.89
N ASP A 172 3.31 28.47 -7.34
CA ASP A 172 4.29 28.02 -8.34
C ASP A 172 5.18 26.88 -7.83
N LEU A 173 5.61 26.95 -6.56
CA LEU A 173 6.42 25.89 -5.95
C LEU A 173 5.61 24.60 -5.74
N TYR A 174 4.33 24.73 -5.40
CA TYR A 174 3.45 23.59 -5.24
C TYR A 174 3.25 22.83 -6.57
N TYR A 175 2.96 23.55 -7.67
CA TYR A 175 2.84 22.92 -8.99
C TYR A 175 4.15 22.31 -9.48
N LEU A 176 5.29 22.96 -9.22
CA LEU A 176 6.60 22.42 -9.58
C LEU A 176 6.89 21.12 -8.82
N ILE A 177 6.57 21.06 -7.53
CA ILE A 177 6.73 19.84 -6.72
C ILE A 177 5.84 18.72 -7.25
N LEU A 178 4.58 19.00 -7.58
CA LEU A 178 3.70 17.99 -8.20
C LEU A 178 4.22 17.49 -9.54
N PHE A 179 4.80 18.36 -10.36
CA PHE A 179 5.38 17.98 -11.64
C PHE A 179 6.60 17.05 -11.46
N ILE A 180 7.49 17.36 -10.50
CA ILE A 180 8.62 16.47 -10.19
C ILE A 180 8.13 15.14 -9.62
N VAL A 181 7.10 15.14 -8.75
CA VAL A 181 6.48 13.91 -8.23
C VAL A 181 5.96 13.06 -9.38
N ALA A 182 5.25 13.66 -10.34
CA ALA A 182 4.73 12.93 -11.49
C ALA A 182 5.85 12.29 -12.33
N ILE A 183 6.93 13.02 -12.63
CA ILE A 183 8.08 12.49 -13.36
C ILE A 183 8.72 11.33 -12.59
N LEU A 184 8.95 11.50 -11.29
CA LEU A 184 9.57 10.49 -10.46
C LEU A 184 8.69 9.23 -10.34
N ALA A 185 7.37 9.41 -10.25
CA ALA A 185 6.41 8.32 -10.22
C ALA A 185 6.47 7.51 -11.52
N ILE A 186 6.51 8.17 -12.68
CA ILE A 186 6.64 7.52 -13.99
C ILE A 186 7.96 6.74 -14.07
N CYS A 187 9.08 7.34 -13.65
CA CYS A 187 10.37 6.64 -13.59
C CYS A 187 10.31 5.41 -12.66
N GLY A 188 9.69 5.55 -11.50
CA GLY A 188 9.49 4.45 -10.54
C GLY A 188 8.64 3.31 -11.13
N ILE A 189 7.54 3.64 -11.82
CA ILE A 189 6.69 2.67 -12.51
C ILE A 189 7.49 1.90 -13.55
N ILE A 190 8.23 2.58 -14.43
CA ILE A 190 9.03 1.95 -15.49
C ILE A 190 10.09 1.02 -14.87
N PHE A 191 10.75 1.47 -13.80
CA PHE A 191 11.78 0.67 -13.13
C PHE A 191 11.20 -0.57 -12.46
N GLN A 192 10.10 -0.43 -11.71
CA GLN A 192 9.43 -1.55 -11.06
C GLN A 192 8.87 -2.57 -12.06
N LEU A 193 8.34 -2.10 -13.19
CA LEU A 193 7.86 -2.99 -14.26
C LEU A 193 9.00 -3.79 -14.90
N LYS A 194 10.18 -3.18 -15.07
CA LYS A 194 11.36 -3.83 -15.68
C LYS A 194 12.08 -4.79 -14.72
N MET A 195 12.08 -4.50 -13.42
CA MET A 195 12.82 -5.29 -12.42
C MET A 195 12.10 -6.60 -12.06
N ILE A 196 10.79 -6.68 -12.28
CA ILE A 196 10.07 -7.93 -12.10
C ILE A 196 10.36 -8.79 -13.33
N PRO A 197 11.14 -9.89 -13.22
CA PRO A 197 11.37 -10.77 -14.35
C PRO A 197 10.00 -11.23 -14.85
N GLU A 198 9.80 -11.15 -16.17
CA GLU A 198 8.74 -11.90 -16.83
C GLU A 198 8.88 -13.34 -16.34
N GLU A 199 7.96 -13.75 -15.46
CA GLU A 199 7.77 -15.15 -15.14
C GLU A 199 7.41 -15.77 -16.48
N LYS A 200 8.43 -16.37 -17.09
CA LYS A 200 8.42 -16.91 -18.43
C LYS A 200 7.12 -17.70 -18.58
N THR A 201 6.30 -17.23 -19.51
CA THR A 201 5.38 -18.07 -20.26
C THR A 201 6.16 -19.28 -20.78
N LYS A 202 6.15 -20.35 -20.00
CA LYS A 202 6.45 -21.72 -20.40
C LYS A 202 5.57 -22.66 -19.62
#